data_AF-A0A6J2KCN8-F1
#
_entry.id   AF-A0A6J2KCN8-F1
#
_cell.length_a   1.000
_cell.length_b   1.000
_cell.length_c   1.000
_cell.angle_alpha   90.00
_cell.angle_beta   90.00
_cell.angle_gamma   90.00
#
_symmetry.space_group_name_H-M   'P 1'
#
loop_
_entity.id
_entity.type
_entity.pdbx_description
1 polymer ?
#
loop_
_entity_poly.entity_id
_entity_poly.type
_entity_poly.pdbx_seq_one_letter_code
_entity_poly.pdbx_strand_id
1 'polypeptide(L)'
;MFKMAACFCCFILMITLYINGMTGSWFADDSAINIDEDVLDIQSESIARKKFDFIFPGTKWCGKGDIAENYEDLGSARETDMCCREHDHCTDLILAGETKHGLTNDAFYTRLNCKCDEAFRLCLNKANTKTSRRIGKIYFNALGTKCYRRDYPVVGCNTYGGLFRKKCLEYDYDTRGEQIYQWFDVRNYAN
;
A
#
# COMPACT_ATOMS: atom_id res chain seq x y z
N MET A 1 -17.52 -81.89 5.82
CA MET A 1 -16.34 -82.39 5.07
C MET A 1 -15.56 -81.19 4.53
N PHE A 2 -14.24 -81.13 4.86
CA PHE A 2 -13.14 -80.23 4.41
C PHE A 2 -13.29 -78.70 4.64
N LYS A 3 -12.46 -77.93 5.39
CA LYS A 3 -11.00 -77.73 5.67
C LYS A 3 -10.39 -76.50 4.94
N MET A 4 -9.87 -75.53 5.72
CA MET A 4 -8.62 -74.72 5.59
C MET A 4 -8.40 -73.85 4.32
N ALA A 5 -7.66 -72.73 4.23
CA ALA A 5 -6.70 -71.97 5.05
C ALA A 5 -6.55 -70.51 4.52
N ALA A 6 -5.82 -69.69 5.29
CA ALA A 6 -5.47 -68.27 5.10
C ALA A 6 -4.54 -67.94 3.90
N CYS A 7 -4.54 -66.68 3.46
CA CYS A 7 -3.41 -66.04 2.80
C CYS A 7 -3.32 -64.56 3.23
N PHE A 8 -2.43 -64.30 4.19
CA PHE A 8 -2.04 -63.00 4.72
C PHE A 8 -0.62 -62.75 4.21
N CYS A 9 -0.43 -62.04 3.09
CA CYS A 9 0.91 -61.67 2.64
C CYS A 9 0.87 -60.54 1.59
N CYS A 10 0.79 -59.28 2.01
CA CYS A 10 1.28 -58.16 1.20
C CYS A 10 1.45 -56.86 2.01
N PHE A 11 1.96 -56.96 3.23
CA PHE A 11 2.47 -55.81 3.96
C PHE A 11 3.85 -56.19 4.50
N ILE A 12 4.83 -55.34 4.22
CA ILE A 12 6.21 -55.34 4.72
C ILE A 12 7.19 -56.20 3.90
N LEU A 13 7.82 -55.54 2.91
CA LEU A 13 9.18 -55.72 2.34
C LEU A 13 9.13 -54.94 1.00
N MET A 14 9.61 -53.71 0.84
CA MET A 14 10.97 -53.24 1.12
C MET A 14 10.97 -51.71 1.15
N ILE A 15 11.15 -51.13 2.34
CA ILE A 15 11.63 -49.76 2.52
C ILE A 15 13.14 -49.79 2.25
N THR A 16 13.60 -48.90 1.36
CA THR A 16 14.96 -48.36 1.20
C THR A 16 16.09 -49.38 1.06
N LEU A 17 16.79 -49.42 -0.08
CA LEU A 17 18.01 -48.69 -0.42
C LEU A 17 18.42 -49.35 -1.77
N TYR A 18 18.88 -48.72 -2.84
CA TYR A 18 20.00 -47.80 -2.93
C TYR A 18 20.16 -47.41 -4.43
N ILE A 19 20.11 -46.10 -4.72
CA ILE A 19 21.15 -45.36 -5.47
C ILE A 19 21.44 -45.72 -6.95
N ASN A 20 20.90 -44.94 -7.91
CA ASN A 20 21.59 -43.89 -8.71
C ASN A 20 20.94 -43.58 -10.09
N GLY A 21 20.74 -42.28 -10.38
CA GLY A 21 20.66 -41.70 -11.75
C GLY A 21 19.31 -41.07 -12.13
N MET A 22 19.01 -39.82 -11.73
CA MET A 22 19.12 -38.56 -12.52
C MET A 22 18.42 -38.62 -13.90
N THR A 23 17.42 -37.80 -14.24
CA THR A 23 17.41 -36.32 -14.26
C THR A 23 15.97 -35.80 -14.28
N GLY A 24 15.72 -34.68 -13.60
CA GLY A 24 14.42 -34.00 -13.58
C GLY A 24 14.49 -32.87 -12.56
N SER A 25 15.01 -31.74 -13.01
CA SER A 25 15.53 -30.69 -12.14
C SER A 25 14.79 -29.39 -12.37
N TRP A 26 14.27 -28.84 -11.27
CA TRP A 26 14.13 -27.41 -10.95
C TRP A 26 12.97 -26.56 -11.53
N PHE A 27 12.39 -25.83 -10.58
CA PHE A 27 11.55 -24.63 -10.65
C PHE A 27 10.04 -24.82 -10.88
N ALA A 28 9.32 -24.98 -9.77
CA ALA A 28 7.91 -24.63 -9.66
C ALA A 28 7.79 -23.10 -9.74
N ASP A 29 6.97 -22.65 -10.68
CA ASP A 29 6.58 -21.27 -10.94
C ASP A 29 5.78 -20.68 -9.75
N ASP A 30 6.19 -19.49 -9.30
CA ASP A 30 5.66 -18.80 -8.13
C ASP A 30 4.91 -17.55 -8.61
N SER A 31 3.61 -17.66 -8.89
CA SER A 31 2.71 -16.51 -9.02
C SER A 31 1.21 -16.86 -9.04
N ALA A 32 0.67 -17.25 -7.88
CA ALA A 32 -0.77 -17.20 -7.66
C ALA A 32 -1.10 -16.83 -6.21
N ILE A 33 -0.97 -15.54 -5.88
CA ILE A 33 -1.57 -14.99 -4.67
C ILE A 33 -3.06 -14.74 -4.96
N ASN A 34 -3.89 -15.74 -4.64
CA ASN A 34 -5.33 -15.56 -4.46
C ASN A 34 -5.54 -14.94 -3.07
N ILE A 35 -5.71 -13.63 -3.02
CA ILE A 35 -6.20 -12.96 -1.80
C ILE A 35 -7.65 -12.61 -2.09
N ASP A 36 -8.53 -13.43 -1.51
CA ASP A 36 -9.96 -13.19 -1.42
C ASP A 36 -10.22 -11.81 -0.76
N GLU A 37 -11.30 -11.17 -1.20
CA GLU A 37 -11.63 -9.75 -1.05
C GLU A 37 -12.02 -9.31 0.37
N ASP A 38 -11.78 -10.14 1.39
CA ASP A 38 -12.42 -10.03 2.68
C ASP A 38 -11.62 -10.70 3.83
N VAL A 39 -10.39 -10.24 4.03
CA VAL A 39 -9.71 -10.34 5.35
C VAL A 39 -9.16 -8.97 5.75
N LEU A 40 -9.97 -8.22 6.50
CA LEU A 40 -9.56 -7.04 7.26
C LEU A 40 -9.05 -7.47 8.65
N ASP A 41 -7.85 -6.99 9.02
CA ASP A 41 -7.68 -6.11 10.19
C ASP A 41 -6.60 -6.40 11.26
N ILE A 42 -5.45 -7.04 10.97
CA ILE A 42 -4.32 -6.97 11.94
C ILE A 42 -2.95 -6.64 11.31
N GLN A 43 -2.77 -6.80 9.99
CA GLN A 43 -1.48 -6.52 9.32
C GLN A 43 -1.51 -5.41 8.26
N SER A 44 -2.56 -4.58 8.25
CA SER A 44 -2.79 -3.59 7.18
C SER A 44 -1.72 -2.51 7.10
N GLU A 45 -1.23 -1.99 8.23
CA GLU A 45 -0.16 -1.00 8.22
C GLU A 45 1.15 -1.63 7.76
N SER A 46 1.68 -2.68 8.43
CA SER A 46 2.99 -3.24 8.07
C SER A 46 3.05 -3.79 6.64
N ILE A 47 1.95 -4.35 6.13
CA ILE A 47 1.82 -4.77 4.74
C ILE A 47 1.69 -3.55 3.82
N ALA A 48 0.94 -2.51 4.19
CA ALA A 48 0.90 -1.27 3.41
C ALA A 48 2.28 -0.60 3.37
N ARG A 49 3.04 -0.60 4.48
CA ARG A 49 4.42 -0.11 4.55
C ARG A 49 5.31 -0.90 3.60
N LYS A 50 5.32 -2.23 3.71
CA LYS A 50 6.07 -3.10 2.77
C LYS A 50 5.66 -2.88 1.32
N LYS A 51 4.36 -2.74 1.03
CA LYS A 51 3.88 -2.47 -0.33
C LYS A 51 4.28 -1.09 -0.84
N PHE A 52 4.38 -0.10 0.04
CA PHE A 52 4.78 1.26 -0.29
C PHE A 52 6.30 1.42 -0.40
N ASP A 53 7.07 0.57 0.28
CA ASP A 53 8.54 0.50 0.14
C ASP A 53 8.97 -0.01 -1.24
N PHE A 54 8.09 -0.67 -1.99
CA PHE A 54 8.35 -1.13 -3.36
C PHE A 54 7.55 -0.32 -4.38
N ILE A 55 8.09 -0.22 -5.61
CA ILE A 55 7.35 0.32 -6.75
C ILE A 55 6.23 -0.64 -7.13
N PHE A 56 5.01 -0.12 -7.27
CA PHE A 56 3.84 -0.92 -7.58
C PHE A 56 3.98 -1.57 -8.98
N PRO A 57 3.67 -2.87 -9.16
CA PRO A 57 3.83 -3.54 -10.45
C PRO A 57 3.09 -2.84 -11.60
N GLY A 58 3.79 -2.67 -12.72
CA GLY A 58 3.28 -1.96 -13.90
C GLY A 58 3.41 -0.44 -13.83
N THR A 59 4.03 0.11 -12.78
CA THR A 59 4.31 1.54 -12.60
C THR A 59 5.81 1.75 -12.43
N LYS A 60 6.27 2.99 -12.58
CA LYS A 60 7.65 3.40 -12.30
C LYS A 60 7.75 4.44 -11.18
N TRP A 61 6.64 5.12 -10.88
CA TRP A 61 6.58 6.24 -9.94
C TRP A 61 5.73 5.94 -8.69
N CYS A 62 4.96 4.84 -8.67
CA CYS A 62 4.06 4.57 -7.54
C CYS A 62 4.75 3.76 -6.43
N GLY A 63 5.55 4.43 -5.58
CA GLY A 63 6.17 3.82 -4.40
C GLY A 63 7.06 4.80 -3.64
N LYS A 64 8.03 4.30 -2.88
CA LYS A 64 9.05 5.13 -2.24
C LYS A 64 10.11 5.58 -3.25
N GLY A 65 9.96 6.80 -3.75
CA GLY A 65 10.75 7.30 -4.88
C GLY A 65 10.30 6.65 -6.18
N ASP A 66 11.16 6.66 -7.19
CA ASP A 66 10.86 6.12 -8.52
C ASP A 66 12.01 5.25 -9.07
N ILE A 67 11.70 4.48 -10.10
CA ILE A 67 12.67 3.71 -10.92
C ILE A 67 12.68 4.19 -12.37
N ALA A 68 12.20 5.41 -12.62
CA ALA A 68 12.07 5.95 -13.95
C ALA A 68 13.43 6.46 -14.46
N GLU A 69 13.72 6.25 -15.73
CA GLU A 69 14.96 6.76 -16.34
C GLU A 69 14.90 8.28 -16.57
N ASN A 70 13.69 8.81 -16.78
CA ASN A 70 13.41 10.23 -16.98
C ASN A 70 11.92 10.51 -16.77
N TYR A 71 11.53 11.79 -16.78
CA TYR A 71 10.15 12.23 -16.54
C TYR A 71 9.12 11.53 -17.44
N GLU A 72 9.42 11.25 -18.71
CA GLU A 72 8.46 10.61 -19.63
C GLU A 72 8.43 9.09 -19.56
N ASP A 73 9.31 8.50 -18.75
CA ASP A 73 9.41 7.07 -18.56
C ASP A 73 8.31 6.57 -17.63
N LEU A 74 7.26 6.02 -18.24
CA LEU A 74 6.06 5.52 -17.56
C LEU A 74 5.93 4.01 -17.78
N GLY A 75 5.45 3.30 -16.76
CA GLY A 75 5.10 1.89 -16.81
C GLY A 75 3.84 1.59 -17.63
N SER A 76 3.51 0.30 -17.74
CA SER A 76 2.36 -0.18 -18.51
C SER A 76 1.00 0.27 -17.96
N ALA A 77 0.90 0.54 -16.65
CA ALA A 77 -0.26 1.15 -16.01
C ALA A 77 -0.25 2.68 -16.17
N ARG A 78 -0.05 3.16 -17.41
CA ARG A 78 0.33 4.54 -17.76
C ARG A 78 -0.49 5.62 -17.07
N GLU A 79 -1.82 5.55 -17.14
CA GLU A 79 -2.71 6.56 -16.52
C GLU A 79 -2.54 6.66 -15.00
N THR A 80 -2.28 5.52 -14.34
CA THR A 80 -2.05 5.52 -12.88
C THR A 80 -0.67 6.05 -12.56
N ASP A 81 0.33 5.66 -13.36
CA ASP A 81 1.72 6.03 -13.16
C ASP A 81 1.94 7.53 -13.36
N MET A 82 1.21 8.14 -14.30
CA MET A 82 1.17 9.61 -14.46
C MET A 82 0.69 10.32 -13.19
N CYS A 83 -0.29 9.76 -12.47
CA CYS A 83 -0.75 10.33 -11.21
C CYS A 83 0.34 10.29 -10.13
N CYS A 84 1.09 9.19 -10.05
CA CYS A 84 2.19 9.05 -9.09
C CYS A 84 3.38 9.94 -9.45
N ARG A 85 3.74 10.02 -10.74
CA ARG A 85 4.78 10.94 -11.23
C ARG A 85 4.49 12.38 -10.82
N GLU A 86 3.26 12.84 -11.04
CA GLU A 86 2.87 14.21 -10.67
C GLU A 86 2.89 14.43 -9.16
N HIS A 87 2.51 13.40 -8.38
CA HIS A 87 2.54 13.42 -6.93
C HIS A 87 3.98 13.54 -6.38
N ASP A 88 4.92 12.79 -6.95
CA ASP A 88 6.35 12.84 -6.61
C ASP A 88 6.99 14.20 -6.93
N HIS A 89 6.48 14.90 -7.95
CA HIS A 89 6.97 16.23 -8.34
C HIS A 89 6.31 17.39 -7.57
N CYS A 90 5.56 17.10 -6.50
CA CYS A 90 5.03 18.13 -5.63
C CYS A 90 6.17 18.98 -5.03
N THR A 91 6.17 20.28 -5.31
CA THR A 91 7.24 21.20 -4.88
C THR A 91 7.24 21.51 -3.39
N ASP A 92 6.18 21.12 -2.67
CA ASP A 92 6.03 21.37 -1.24
C ASP A 92 5.86 20.04 -0.50
N LEU A 93 7.02 19.54 -0.06
CA LEU A 93 7.17 18.28 0.66
C LEU A 93 8.01 18.42 1.94
N ILE A 94 7.91 17.40 2.80
CA ILE A 94 8.78 17.14 3.95
C ILE A 94 9.25 15.68 3.87
N LEU A 95 10.55 15.47 3.67
CA LEU A 95 11.16 14.15 3.58
C LEU A 95 11.04 13.37 4.90
N ALA A 96 11.22 12.05 4.84
CA ALA A 96 11.24 11.21 6.04
C ALA A 96 12.32 11.70 7.04
N GLY A 97 11.93 11.96 8.29
CA GLY A 97 12.80 12.48 9.35
C GLY A 97 13.13 13.98 9.26
N GLU A 98 12.73 14.67 8.18
CA GLU A 98 12.97 16.10 8.03
C GLU A 98 12.05 16.93 8.94
N THR A 99 12.55 18.09 9.38
CA THR A 99 11.72 19.12 10.03
C THR A 99 11.64 20.37 9.15
N LYS A 100 10.42 20.77 8.82
CA LYS A 100 10.12 21.96 8.01
C LYS A 100 8.83 22.59 8.51
N HIS A 101 8.73 23.92 8.48
CA HIS A 101 7.57 24.67 9.01
C HIS A 101 7.24 24.40 10.48
N GLY A 102 8.21 23.95 11.28
CA GLY A 102 7.98 23.53 12.67
C GLY A 102 7.30 22.16 12.81
N LEU A 103 7.12 21.43 11.71
CA LEU A 103 6.61 20.07 11.68
C LEU A 103 7.75 19.08 11.41
N THR A 104 7.84 18.02 12.20
CA THR A 104 8.73 16.89 11.95
C THR A 104 7.95 15.76 11.31
N ASN A 105 8.42 15.24 10.17
CA ASN A 105 7.85 14.06 9.53
C ASN A 105 8.44 12.78 10.15
N ASP A 106 7.67 12.13 11.01
CA ASP A 106 8.01 10.88 11.69
C ASP A 106 7.76 9.62 10.85
N ALA A 107 7.16 9.75 9.67
CA ALA A 107 6.95 8.64 8.76
C ALA A 107 8.26 8.23 8.05
N PHE A 108 8.33 6.96 7.65
CA PHE A 108 9.43 6.39 6.85
C PHE A 108 9.36 6.76 5.36
N TYR A 109 8.41 7.61 4.98
CA TYR A 109 8.13 8.09 3.63
C TYR A 109 7.89 9.61 3.63
N THR A 110 7.98 10.23 2.45
CA THR A 110 7.74 11.66 2.25
C THR A 110 6.27 12.01 2.49
N ARG A 111 6.02 13.08 3.26
CA ARG A 111 4.68 13.67 3.39
C ARG A 111 4.63 14.98 2.62
N LEU A 112 3.50 15.23 1.96
CA LEU A 112 3.33 16.35 1.03
C LEU A 112 2.32 17.35 1.56
N ASN A 113 2.27 18.51 0.91
CA ASN A 113 1.20 19.46 1.13
C ASN A 113 -0.16 18.83 0.76
N CYS A 114 -1.21 19.09 1.54
CA CYS A 114 -2.55 18.53 1.33
C CYS A 114 -3.13 18.81 -0.06
N LYS A 115 -2.71 19.90 -0.73
CA LYS A 115 -3.12 20.17 -2.12
C LYS A 115 -2.63 19.08 -3.09
N CYS A 116 -1.43 18.54 -2.87
CA CYS A 116 -0.82 17.51 -3.71
C CYS A 116 -1.51 16.16 -3.48
N ASP A 117 -1.78 15.81 -2.23
CA ASP A 117 -2.51 14.58 -1.90
C ASP A 117 -3.95 14.61 -2.43
N GLU A 118 -4.63 15.75 -2.38
CA GLU A 118 -5.98 15.86 -2.96
C GLU A 118 -5.94 15.78 -4.49
N ALA A 119 -4.97 16.44 -5.15
CA ALA A 119 -4.78 16.31 -6.60
C ALA A 119 -4.49 14.86 -7.01
N PHE A 120 -3.64 14.16 -6.25
CA PHE A 120 -3.34 12.75 -6.46
C PHE A 120 -4.59 11.87 -6.30
N ARG A 121 -5.37 12.08 -5.24
CA ARG A 121 -6.63 11.36 -5.01
C ARG A 121 -7.59 11.53 -6.18
N LEU A 122 -7.76 12.76 -6.66
CA LEU A 122 -8.62 13.08 -7.79
C LEU A 122 -8.10 12.48 -9.10
N CYS A 123 -6.78 12.51 -9.34
CA CYS A 123 -6.16 11.89 -10.51
C CYS A 123 -6.40 10.38 -10.53
N LEU A 124 -6.17 9.68 -9.41
CA LEU A 124 -6.41 8.25 -9.31
C LEU A 124 -7.89 7.87 -9.51
N ASN A 125 -8.82 8.71 -9.04
CA ASN A 125 -10.26 8.55 -9.29
C ASN A 125 -10.58 8.72 -10.77
N LYS A 126 -9.99 9.73 -11.43
CA LYS A 126 -10.17 9.96 -12.85
C LYS A 126 -9.59 8.83 -13.71
N ALA A 127 -8.42 8.30 -13.35
CA ALA A 127 -7.80 7.17 -14.05
C ALA A 127 -8.68 5.90 -13.98
N ASN A 128 -9.37 5.68 -12.86
CA ASN A 128 -10.36 4.61 -12.64
C ASN A 128 -9.93 3.21 -13.16
N THR A 129 -8.67 2.84 -12.99
CA THR A 129 -8.14 1.53 -13.37
C THR A 129 -8.09 0.59 -12.16
N LYS A 130 -7.90 -0.72 -12.38
CA LYS A 130 -7.66 -1.66 -11.29
C LYS A 130 -6.43 -1.26 -10.45
N THR A 131 -5.39 -0.74 -11.10
CA THR A 131 -4.15 -0.29 -10.45
C THR A 131 -4.38 0.99 -9.65
N SER A 132 -5.05 2.00 -10.21
CA SER A 132 -5.32 3.25 -9.49
C SER A 132 -6.23 3.05 -8.29
N ARG A 133 -7.25 2.19 -8.38
CA ARG A 133 -8.10 1.84 -7.23
C ARG A 133 -7.32 1.16 -6.11
N ARG A 134 -6.37 0.28 -6.44
CA ARG A 134 -5.52 -0.40 -5.45
C ARG A 134 -4.58 0.58 -4.76
N ILE A 135 -3.87 1.39 -5.54
CA ILE A 135 -2.97 2.42 -5.01
C ILE A 135 -3.74 3.42 -4.15
N GLY A 136 -4.90 3.89 -4.61
CA GLY A 136 -5.76 4.80 -3.87
C GLY A 136 -6.19 4.23 -2.51
N LYS A 137 -6.64 2.97 -2.47
CA LYS A 137 -6.98 2.29 -1.20
C LYS A 137 -5.77 2.13 -0.28
N ILE A 138 -4.59 1.78 -0.82
CA ILE A 138 -3.38 1.63 -0.02
C ILE A 138 -2.98 2.98 0.61
N TYR A 139 -2.83 4.01 -0.22
CA TYR A 139 -2.33 5.32 0.21
C TYR A 139 -3.32 6.04 1.14
N PHE A 140 -4.58 6.18 0.71
CA PHE A 140 -5.56 7.01 1.41
C PHE A 140 -6.34 6.27 2.49
N ASN A 141 -6.43 4.93 2.47
CA ASN A 141 -7.29 4.22 3.43
C ASN A 141 -6.47 3.34 4.40
N ALA A 142 -5.38 2.71 3.95
CA ALA A 142 -4.64 1.74 4.75
C ALA A 142 -3.36 2.28 5.40
N LEU A 143 -2.59 3.14 4.70
CA LEU A 143 -1.29 3.61 5.17
C LEU A 143 -1.38 4.54 6.39
N GLY A 144 -2.53 5.16 6.61
CA GLY A 144 -2.72 6.15 7.68
C GLY A 144 -1.91 7.44 7.46
N THR A 145 -1.60 7.77 6.20
CA THR A 145 -0.84 8.98 5.87
C THR A 145 -1.57 10.26 6.29
N LYS A 146 -0.77 11.29 6.55
CA LYS A 146 -1.19 12.65 6.83
C LYS A 146 -0.52 13.58 5.84
N CYS A 147 -1.20 14.67 5.51
CA CYS A 147 -0.66 15.76 4.73
C CYS A 147 -0.48 16.98 5.63
N TYR A 148 0.26 17.99 5.17
CA TYR A 148 0.36 19.26 5.90
C TYR A 148 -0.18 20.42 5.08
N ARG A 149 -0.65 21.46 5.78
CA ARG A 149 -0.99 22.76 5.18
C ARG A 149 -1.01 23.83 6.26
N ARG A 150 -0.97 25.09 5.83
CA ARG A 150 -1.18 26.24 6.70
C ARG A 150 -2.69 26.48 6.85
N ASP A 151 -3.17 26.53 8.09
CA ASP A 151 -4.56 26.84 8.42
C ASP A 151 -4.66 27.38 9.85
N TYR A 152 -5.85 27.79 10.26
CA TYR A 152 -6.15 28.17 11.64
C TYR A 152 -5.87 27.00 12.61
N PRO A 153 -5.51 27.28 13.87
CA PRO A 153 -5.29 26.24 14.87
C PRO A 153 -6.50 25.33 15.02
N VAL A 154 -6.28 24.02 14.89
CA VAL A 154 -7.33 23.01 15.09
C VAL A 154 -7.67 22.93 16.57
N VAL A 155 -8.95 23.04 16.90
CA VAL A 155 -9.46 22.89 18.29
C VAL A 155 -10.33 21.66 18.49
N GLY A 156 -10.79 21.04 17.40
CA GLY A 156 -11.67 19.88 17.48
C GLY A 156 -11.87 19.18 16.15
N CYS A 157 -12.69 18.13 16.20
CA CYS A 157 -13.14 17.38 15.05
C CYS A 157 -14.65 17.23 15.09
N ASN A 158 -15.32 17.72 14.04
CA ASN A 158 -16.78 17.66 13.89
C ASN A 158 -17.22 16.31 13.31
N THR A 159 -16.48 15.83 12.31
CA THR A 159 -16.84 14.62 11.58
C THR A 159 -15.67 13.65 11.51
N TYR A 160 -15.88 12.42 12.02
CA TYR A 160 -14.92 11.33 11.94
C TYR A 160 -15.24 10.36 10.80
N GLY A 161 -14.20 9.81 10.18
CA GLY A 161 -14.27 8.81 9.13
C GLY A 161 -13.01 7.95 9.07
N GLY A 162 -12.76 7.34 7.93
CA GLY A 162 -11.69 6.34 7.86
C GLY A 162 -12.12 4.99 8.45
N LEU A 163 -11.19 4.04 8.41
CA LEU A 163 -11.34 2.76 9.10
C LEU A 163 -11.45 3.02 10.61
N PHE A 164 -12.44 2.41 11.26
CA PHE A 164 -12.75 2.61 12.70
C PHE A 164 -12.94 4.07 13.15
N ARG A 165 -13.36 4.98 12.25
CA ARG A 165 -13.56 6.40 12.58
C ARG A 165 -12.31 7.08 13.17
N LYS A 166 -11.11 6.62 12.79
CA LYS A 166 -9.83 7.15 13.31
C LYS A 166 -9.38 8.45 12.65
N LYS A 167 -9.96 8.84 11.51
CA LYS A 167 -9.60 10.05 10.77
C LYS A 167 -10.58 11.18 11.05
N CYS A 168 -10.08 12.39 11.18
CA CYS A 168 -10.94 13.57 11.17
C CYS A 168 -11.14 14.07 9.73
N LEU A 169 -12.39 14.14 9.28
CA LEU A 169 -12.76 14.59 7.94
C LEU A 169 -13.16 16.07 7.91
N GLU A 170 -13.62 16.59 9.04
CA GLU A 170 -14.05 17.97 9.20
C GLU A 170 -13.57 18.49 10.56
N TYR A 171 -12.66 19.45 10.50
CA TYR A 171 -12.02 20.02 11.67
C TYR A 171 -12.75 21.27 12.15
N ASP A 172 -12.67 21.53 13.45
CA ASP A 172 -13.07 22.80 14.05
C ASP A 172 -11.82 23.65 14.35
N TYR A 173 -11.95 24.98 14.23
CA TYR A 173 -10.83 25.91 14.17
C TYR A 173 -10.98 27.12 15.10
N ASP A 174 -9.90 27.54 15.77
CA ASP A 174 -9.84 28.87 16.39
C ASP A 174 -9.47 29.93 15.35
N THR A 175 -10.48 30.55 14.76
CA THR A 175 -10.32 31.58 13.72
C THR A 175 -9.78 32.92 14.25
N ARG A 176 -9.62 33.07 15.58
CA ARG A 176 -9.03 34.27 16.19
C ARG A 176 -7.51 34.21 16.25
N GLY A 177 -6.93 33.01 16.12
CA GLY A 177 -5.48 32.80 16.10
C GLY A 177 -4.85 33.06 14.72
N GLU A 178 -3.53 33.14 14.67
CA GLU A 178 -2.79 33.17 13.41
C GLU A 178 -2.71 31.76 12.79
N GLN A 179 -2.67 31.70 11.46
CA GLN A 179 -2.55 30.42 10.76
C GLN A 179 -1.14 29.82 10.91
N ILE A 180 -1.11 28.54 11.26
CA ILE A 180 0.10 27.73 11.46
C ILE A 180 0.08 26.47 10.58
N TYR A 181 1.25 25.93 10.27
CA TYR A 181 1.36 24.65 9.60
C TYR A 181 1.03 23.52 10.56
N GLN A 182 0.13 22.62 10.15
CA GLN A 182 -0.36 21.49 10.96
C GLN A 182 -0.50 20.24 10.09
N TRP A 183 -0.57 19.07 10.74
CA TRP A 183 -0.86 17.80 10.10
C TRP A 183 -2.38 17.56 10.02
N PHE A 184 -2.85 17.09 8.87
CA PHE A 184 -4.26 16.78 8.61
C PHE A 184 -4.40 15.36 8.06
N ASP A 185 -5.51 14.71 8.39
CA ASP A 185 -5.86 13.42 7.81
C ASP A 185 -6.26 13.59 6.35
N VAL A 186 -5.73 12.72 5.48
CA VAL A 186 -6.16 12.69 4.08
C VAL A 186 -7.54 12.05 3.96
N ARG A 187 -8.38 12.58 3.07
CA ARG A 187 -9.69 12.01 2.74
C ARG A 187 -9.50 10.59 2.19
N ASN A 188 -10.42 9.71 2.54
CA ASN A 188 -10.42 8.36 1.97
C ASN A 188 -10.59 8.40 0.45
N TYR A 189 -9.97 7.44 -0.21
CA TYR A 189 -10.28 7.09 -1.58
C TYR A 189 -11.61 6.34 -1.60
N ALA A 190 -12.61 6.92 -2.27
CA ALA A 190 -13.91 6.32 -2.55
C ALA A 190 -13.94 5.98 -4.04
N ASN A 191 -14.37 4.76 -4.37
CA ASN A 191 -14.53 4.34 -5.76
C ASN A 191 -16.01 4.27 -6.12
#